data_AF-A0A7C3EPG9-F1
#
_entry.id   AF-A0A7C3EPG9-F1
#
_cell.length_a   1.000
_cell.length_b   1.000
_cell.length_c   1.000
_cell.angle_alpha   90.00
_cell.angle_beta   90.00
_cell.angle_gamma   90.00
#
_symmetry.space_group_name_H-M   'P 1'
#
loop_
_entity.id
_entity.type
_entity.pdbx_description
1 polymer ?
#
loop_
_entity_poly.entity_id
_entity_poly.type
_entity_poly.pdbx_seq_one_letter_code
_entity_poly.pdbx_strand_id
1 'polypeptide(L)'
;MLKFQKHKIRQTGNDQNILINLSSRNNHTGLTDGLSNFIEEKTGLSINPAKDKEVIRFQSISNIAYYFNFYNTGTTSYGLTLENAGFTVNDFNRNNIIKSYYILQVYDSIKSESQKLLYTGFLGLYNYPTGFSTIYNLPIDREFNNIFLNVDDLDNLTSDSVYIKLSFFNAKKGKQQLFFNVSKISDTTENIFYFDCTINKTNRTFDVGVTLNAREFINYNYVSKINENLNILLEEKVIYPTGGTALSGNTYFVP
;
A
#
# COMPACT_ATOMS: atom_id res chain seq x y z
N MET A 1 -3.35 -35.49 -22.24
CA MET A 1 -3.81 -34.09 -22.29
C MET A 1 -2.57 -33.20 -22.39
N LEU A 2 -2.31 -32.60 -23.55
CA LEU A 2 -1.12 -31.75 -23.77
C LEU A 2 -1.33 -30.39 -23.08
N LYS A 3 -0.45 -30.03 -22.15
CA LYS A 3 -0.45 -28.71 -21.50
C LYS A 3 0.50 -27.80 -22.27
N PHE A 4 0.04 -26.60 -22.61
CA PHE A 4 0.86 -25.57 -23.25
C PHE A 4 0.97 -24.37 -22.32
N GLN A 5 2.15 -23.77 -22.24
CA GLN A 5 2.38 -22.51 -21.53
C GLN A 5 2.66 -21.43 -22.58
N LYS A 6 1.88 -20.35 -22.53
CA LYS A 6 1.93 -19.27 -23.51
C LYS A 6 2.75 -18.11 -22.96
N HIS A 7 3.84 -17.77 -23.62
CA HIS A 7 4.65 -16.59 -23.30
C HIS A 7 4.52 -15.56 -24.42
N LYS A 8 4.49 -14.29 -24.03
CA LYS A 8 4.37 -13.14 -24.93
C LYS A 8 5.72 -12.42 -24.96
N ILE A 9 6.34 -12.35 -26.13
CA ILE A 9 7.60 -11.60 -26.32
C ILE A 9 7.33 -10.47 -27.30
N ARG A 10 7.82 -9.27 -26.99
CA ARG A 10 7.63 -8.06 -27.79
C ARG A 10 8.90 -7.81 -28.59
N GLN A 11 8.82 -7.95 -29.91
CA GLN A 11 9.94 -7.66 -30.80
C GLN A 11 9.50 -6.66 -31.85
N THR A 12 10.18 -5.51 -31.96
CA THR A 12 10.00 -4.51 -33.03
C THR A 12 8.53 -4.15 -33.32
N GLY A 13 7.72 -3.98 -32.27
CA GLY A 13 6.32 -3.57 -32.39
C GLY A 13 5.31 -4.65 -32.80
N ASN A 14 5.75 -5.89 -33.08
CA ASN A 14 4.84 -7.01 -33.36
C ASN A 14 4.92 -8.07 -32.26
N ASP A 15 3.77 -8.43 -31.71
CA ASP A 15 3.64 -9.50 -30.72
C ASP A 15 3.70 -10.86 -31.42
N GLN A 16 4.67 -11.70 -31.04
CA GLN A 16 4.70 -13.10 -31.47
C GLN A 16 4.38 -14.01 -30.29
N ASN A 17 3.48 -14.97 -30.52
CA ASN A 17 3.19 -16.03 -29.57
C ASN A 17 4.06 -17.23 -29.92
N ILE A 18 4.90 -17.68 -28.97
CA ILE A 18 5.62 -18.94 -29.11
C ILE A 18 4.85 -20.00 -28.34
N LEU A 19 4.54 -21.12 -29.00
CA LEU A 19 3.90 -22.28 -28.37
C LEU A 19 4.99 -23.28 -27.97
N ILE A 20 5.21 -23.46 -26.67
CA ILE A 20 6.16 -24.45 -26.16
C ILE A 20 5.38 -25.69 -25.72
N ASN A 21 5.74 -26.84 -26.29
CA ASN A 21 5.11 -28.12 -26.00
C ASN A 21 5.73 -28.74 -24.74
N LEU A 22 4.96 -28.84 -23.66
CA LEU A 22 5.38 -29.45 -22.41
C LEU A 22 4.99 -30.94 -22.38
N SER A 23 5.61 -31.74 -23.23
CA SER A 23 5.53 -33.20 -23.12
C SER A 23 6.56 -33.71 -22.12
N SER A 24 6.13 -34.57 -21.21
CA SER A 24 6.78 -34.96 -19.94
C SER A 24 8.05 -35.82 -20.04
N ARG A 25 8.93 -35.60 -21.03
CA ARG A 25 10.17 -36.40 -21.18
C ARG A 25 11.43 -35.65 -21.61
N ASN A 26 11.44 -34.32 -21.61
CA ASN A 26 12.65 -33.57 -21.90
C ASN A 26 13.15 -32.86 -20.65
N ASN A 27 14.35 -33.25 -20.19
CA ASN A 27 15.09 -32.52 -19.16
C ASN A 27 15.27 -31.07 -19.63
N HIS A 28 14.53 -30.15 -19.00
CA HIS A 28 14.49 -28.73 -19.36
C HIS A 28 15.71 -27.93 -18.87
N THR A 29 16.70 -28.58 -18.25
CA THR A 29 17.92 -27.93 -17.75
C THR A 29 18.72 -27.24 -18.85
N GLY A 30 18.71 -27.72 -20.09
CA GLY A 30 19.43 -27.09 -21.20
C GLY A 30 18.67 -25.98 -21.95
N LEU A 31 17.34 -25.89 -21.79
CA LEU A 31 16.52 -24.91 -22.53
C LEU A 31 16.51 -23.54 -21.83
N THR A 32 16.61 -23.50 -20.50
CA THR A 32 16.84 -22.27 -19.74
C THR A 32 18.19 -21.65 -20.07
N ASP A 33 19.23 -22.47 -20.16
CA ASP A 33 20.58 -22.00 -20.48
C ASP A 33 20.68 -21.55 -21.94
N GLY A 34 20.01 -22.25 -22.86
CA GLY A 34 19.90 -21.86 -24.26
C GLY A 34 19.14 -20.55 -24.48
N LEU A 35 18.07 -20.29 -23.72
CA LEU A 35 17.35 -19.02 -23.77
C LEU A 35 18.18 -17.87 -23.19
N SER A 36 18.86 -18.09 -22.05
CA SER A 36 19.71 -17.09 -21.42
C SER A 36 20.89 -16.71 -22.32
N ASN A 37 21.58 -17.69 -22.91
CA ASN A 37 22.71 -17.45 -23.81
C ASN A 37 22.28 -16.73 -25.10
N PHE A 38 21.15 -17.11 -25.71
CA PHE A 38 20.67 -16.48 -26.94
C PHE A 38 20.27 -15.01 -26.74
N ILE A 39 19.93 -14.62 -25.52
CA ILE A 39 19.54 -13.25 -25.14
C ILE A 39 20.77 -12.42 -24.75
N GLU A 40 21.68 -12.98 -23.96
CA GLU A 40 22.91 -12.32 -23.52
C GLU A 40 23.84 -11.98 -24.70
N GLU A 41 23.93 -12.88 -25.70
CA GLU A 41 24.74 -12.71 -26.91
C GLU A 41 24.18 -11.65 -27.89
N LYS A 42 22.90 -11.25 -27.73
CA LYS A 42 22.19 -10.33 -28.66
C LYS A 42 21.88 -8.96 -28.08
N THR A 43 21.77 -8.78 -26.76
CA THR A 43 21.32 -7.50 -26.17
C THR A 43 22.23 -6.93 -25.09
N GLY A 44 23.16 -7.69 -24.50
CA GLY A 44 23.98 -7.22 -23.37
C GLY A 44 23.17 -6.72 -22.16
N LEU A 45 21.87 -7.04 -22.10
CA LEU A 45 20.92 -6.51 -21.13
C LEU A 45 20.05 -7.67 -20.63
N SER A 46 20.22 -8.01 -19.35
CA SER A 46 19.31 -8.90 -18.61
C SER A 46 17.91 -8.29 -18.59
N ILE A 47 16.89 -9.09 -18.93
CA ILE A 47 15.48 -8.67 -19.04
C ILE A 47 14.88 -8.28 -17.68
N ASN A 48 15.59 -8.52 -16.57
CA ASN A 48 15.13 -8.11 -15.24
C ASN A 48 16.28 -7.49 -14.41
N PRO A 49 16.59 -6.19 -14.57
CA PRO A 49 17.47 -5.48 -13.64
C PRO A 49 16.80 -5.26 -12.27
N ALA A 50 15.48 -5.51 -12.15
CA ALA A 50 14.82 -5.59 -10.86
C ALA A 50 15.21 -6.91 -10.18
N LYS A 51 16.09 -6.83 -9.18
CA LYS A 51 16.29 -7.90 -8.20
C LYS A 51 14.89 -8.29 -7.70
N ASP A 52 14.45 -9.52 -7.99
CA ASP A 52 13.20 -10.06 -7.46
C ASP A 52 13.32 -9.99 -5.93
N LYS A 53 12.57 -9.08 -5.32
CA LYS A 53 12.63 -8.86 -3.89
C LYS A 53 11.72 -9.90 -3.27
N GLU A 54 12.29 -10.87 -2.58
CA GLU A 54 11.50 -11.82 -1.81
C GLU A 54 10.75 -11.04 -0.71
N VAL A 55 9.41 -11.18 -0.68
CA VAL A 55 8.55 -10.45 0.26
C VAL A 55 7.92 -11.43 1.24
N ILE A 56 8.02 -11.11 2.53
CA ILE A 56 7.39 -11.87 3.62
C ILE A 56 6.19 -11.07 4.13
N ARG A 57 5.05 -11.77 4.26
CA ARG A 57 3.85 -11.25 4.91
C ARG A 57 3.96 -11.43 6.42
N PHE A 58 3.76 -10.35 7.17
CA PHE A 58 3.57 -10.37 8.61
C PHE A 58 2.12 -10.04 8.96
N GLN A 59 1.50 -10.89 9.76
CA GLN A 59 0.12 -10.73 10.20
C GLN A 59 0.04 -10.11 11.60
N SER A 60 -0.93 -9.25 11.86
CA SER A 60 -1.16 -8.76 13.23
C SER A 60 -1.46 -9.92 14.18
N ILE A 61 -0.93 -9.88 15.40
CA ILE A 61 -1.25 -10.85 16.45
C ILE A 61 -2.69 -10.70 17.00
N SER A 62 -3.34 -9.57 16.74
CA SER A 62 -4.68 -9.26 17.24
C SER A 62 -5.50 -8.46 16.23
N ASN A 63 -6.83 -8.44 16.42
CA ASN A 63 -7.68 -7.51 15.68
C ASN A 63 -7.36 -6.08 16.15
N ILE A 64 -6.95 -5.23 15.22
CA ILE A 64 -6.61 -3.84 15.52
C ILE A 64 -7.83 -2.95 15.26
N ALA A 65 -8.19 -2.16 16.25
CA ALA A 65 -9.17 -1.09 16.14
C ALA A 65 -8.46 0.23 15.75
N TYR A 66 -8.71 0.71 14.53
CA TYR A 66 -8.18 1.97 14.02
C TYR A 66 -9.19 3.09 14.26
N TYR A 67 -8.79 4.12 15.01
CA TYR A 67 -9.59 5.30 15.28
C TYR A 67 -8.96 6.51 14.60
N PHE A 68 -9.54 6.96 13.49
CA PHE A 68 -9.09 8.15 12.77
C PHE A 68 -9.95 9.36 13.16
N ASN A 69 -9.42 10.20 14.05
CA ASN A 69 -10.12 11.39 14.53
C ASN A 69 -9.74 12.60 13.67
N PHE A 70 -10.69 13.10 12.88
CA PHE A 70 -10.50 14.29 12.07
C PHE A 70 -10.80 15.56 12.85
N TYR A 71 -10.08 16.63 12.55
CA TYR A 71 -10.31 17.93 13.17
C TYR A 71 -11.40 18.70 12.42
N ASN A 72 -12.46 19.05 13.14
CA ASN A 72 -13.54 19.86 12.63
C ASN A 72 -13.28 21.34 12.93
N THR A 73 -13.04 22.12 11.89
CA THR A 73 -12.80 23.57 12.00
C THR A 73 -14.02 24.36 12.45
N GLY A 74 -15.23 23.86 12.19
CA GLY A 74 -16.48 24.53 12.57
C GLY A 74 -16.80 24.42 14.07
N THR A 75 -16.42 23.30 14.69
CA THR A 75 -16.64 23.04 16.13
C THR A 75 -15.37 23.10 16.97
N THR A 76 -14.21 23.31 16.34
CA THR A 76 -12.88 23.28 16.97
C THR A 76 -12.60 22.02 17.79
N SER A 77 -13.11 20.88 17.33
CA SER A 77 -13.05 19.60 18.04
C SER A 77 -12.64 18.45 17.12
N TYR A 78 -12.18 17.35 17.73
CA TYR A 78 -11.88 16.11 17.03
C TYR A 78 -13.11 15.19 17.01
N GLY A 79 -13.34 14.50 15.90
CA GLY A 79 -14.42 13.51 15.82
C GLY A 79 -14.16 12.38 14.84
N LEU A 80 -14.89 11.28 15.06
CA LEU A 80 -14.72 9.98 14.38
C LEU A 80 -15.67 9.82 13.18
N THR A 81 -15.93 10.92 12.48
CA THR A 81 -16.78 10.91 11.29
C THR A 81 -16.11 11.60 10.11
N LEU A 82 -16.40 11.12 8.90
CA LEU A 82 -15.95 11.73 7.64
C LEU A 82 -16.55 13.14 7.45
N GLU A 83 -17.60 13.51 8.16
CA GLU A 83 -18.09 14.90 8.19
C GLU A 83 -17.04 15.85 8.75
N ASN A 84 -16.30 15.41 9.79
CA ASN A 84 -15.19 16.19 10.34
C ASN A 84 -14.02 16.29 9.36
N ALA A 85 -13.85 15.30 8.46
CA ALA A 85 -12.93 15.40 7.33
C ALA A 85 -13.43 16.35 6.22
N GLY A 86 -14.68 16.84 6.31
CA GLY A 86 -15.32 17.78 5.39
C GLY A 86 -16.18 17.12 4.31
N PHE A 87 -16.50 15.84 4.43
CA PHE A 87 -17.48 15.18 3.56
C PHE A 87 -18.90 15.49 4.01
N THR A 88 -19.84 15.42 3.07
CA THR A 88 -21.27 15.57 3.29
C THR A 88 -21.99 14.35 2.74
N VAL A 89 -23.28 14.18 3.05
CA VAL A 89 -24.08 13.05 2.54
C VAL A 89 -24.05 12.99 1.01
N ASN A 90 -24.03 14.16 0.36
CA ASN A 90 -24.00 14.26 -1.11
C ASN A 90 -22.67 13.79 -1.73
N ASP A 91 -21.60 13.69 -0.95
CA ASP A 91 -20.31 13.21 -1.43
C ASP A 91 -20.24 11.68 -1.55
N PHE A 92 -21.18 10.94 -0.95
CA PHE A 92 -21.26 9.47 -1.07
C PHE A 92 -21.73 9.02 -2.46
N ASN A 93 -22.58 9.82 -3.10
CA ASN A 93 -23.05 9.56 -4.46
C ASN A 93 -22.04 10.04 -5.52
N ARG A 94 -20.89 10.57 -5.09
CA ARG A 94 -19.84 11.11 -5.96
C ARG A 94 -18.57 10.28 -5.82
N ASN A 95 -17.77 10.28 -6.88
CA ASN A 95 -16.47 9.64 -6.94
C ASN A 95 -15.46 10.11 -5.86
N ASN A 96 -15.75 11.12 -5.05
CA ASN A 96 -14.80 11.72 -4.11
C ASN A 96 -14.56 10.83 -2.88
N ILE A 97 -15.61 10.26 -2.27
CA ILE A 97 -15.42 9.37 -1.12
C ILE A 97 -14.74 8.07 -1.56
N ILE A 98 -15.17 7.50 -2.69
CA ILE A 98 -14.61 6.27 -3.25
C ILE A 98 -13.12 6.40 -3.58
N LYS A 99 -12.67 7.60 -3.99
CA LYS A 99 -11.27 7.91 -4.29
C LYS A 99 -10.43 8.31 -3.07
N SER A 100 -11.04 8.41 -1.90
CA SER A 100 -10.33 8.72 -0.66
C SER A 100 -9.92 7.42 0.04
N TYR A 101 -8.78 7.43 0.70
CA TYR A 101 -8.20 6.23 1.31
C TYR A 101 -7.29 6.59 2.47
N TYR A 102 -7.22 5.71 3.47
CA TYR A 102 -6.19 5.76 4.50
C TYR A 102 -4.90 5.16 3.96
N ILE A 103 -3.79 5.65 4.49
CA ILE A 103 -2.44 5.24 4.15
C ILE A 103 -1.75 4.84 5.46
N LEU A 104 -1.21 3.63 5.47
CA LEU A 104 -0.35 3.12 6.53
C LEU A 104 1.05 2.99 5.96
N GLN A 105 2.02 3.64 6.59
CA GLN A 105 3.44 3.54 6.21
C GLN A 105 4.23 2.96 7.37
N VAL A 106 5.14 2.02 7.08
CA VAL A 106 6.02 1.39 8.07
C VAL A 106 7.45 1.83 7.81
N TYR A 107 8.13 2.30 8.84
CA TYR A 107 9.52 2.77 8.80
C TYR A 107 10.39 1.98 9.78
N ASP A 108 11.68 1.86 9.51
CA ASP A 108 12.66 1.28 10.44
C ASP A 108 13.07 2.21 11.59
N SER A 109 12.85 3.52 11.44
CA SER A 109 13.20 4.54 12.42
C SER A 109 12.20 5.70 12.44
N ILE A 110 12.14 6.41 13.57
CA ILE A 110 11.39 7.67 13.72
C ILE A 110 12.19 8.91 13.26
N LYS A 111 13.51 8.77 13.05
CA LYS A 111 14.40 9.88 12.71
C LYS A 111 14.29 10.20 11.22
N SER A 112 13.74 11.36 10.87
CA SER A 112 13.47 11.71 9.47
C SER A 112 14.70 11.70 8.58
N GLU A 113 15.89 11.99 9.11
CA GLU A 113 17.15 12.01 8.39
C GLU A 113 17.69 10.63 7.98
N SER A 114 17.27 9.57 8.66
CA SER A 114 17.81 8.22 8.47
C SER A 114 16.75 7.14 8.31
N GLN A 115 15.47 7.50 8.39
CA GLN A 115 14.39 6.53 8.22
C GLN A 115 14.33 6.00 6.79
N LYS A 116 14.03 4.71 6.69
CA LYS A 116 13.73 4.01 5.45
C LYS A 116 12.29 3.55 5.48
N LEU A 117 11.55 3.84 4.41
CA LEU A 117 10.21 3.31 4.20
C LEU A 117 10.32 1.82 3.85
N LEU A 118 9.69 0.97 4.66
CA LEU A 118 9.69 -0.48 4.50
C LEU A 118 8.44 -0.99 3.81
N TYR A 119 7.28 -0.38 4.10
CA TYR A 119 6.00 -0.80 3.55
C TYR A 119 5.02 0.36 3.47
N THR A 120 4.14 0.33 2.46
CA THR A 120 2.96 1.20 2.37
C THR A 120 1.73 0.36 2.08
N GLY A 121 0.73 0.46 2.93
CA GLY A 121 -0.59 -0.13 2.75
C GLY A 121 -1.66 0.95 2.51
N PHE A 122 -2.70 0.61 1.76
CA PHE A 122 -3.82 1.49 1.47
C PHE A 122 -5.15 0.86 1.89
N LEU A 123 -6.04 1.66 2.49
CA LEU A 123 -7.39 1.24 2.85
C LEU A 123 -8.39 2.20 2.22
N GLY A 124 -8.99 1.77 1.12
CA GLY A 124 -10.03 2.54 0.42
C GLY A 124 -11.32 2.60 1.21
N LEU A 125 -11.99 3.75 1.20
CA LEU A 125 -13.30 3.91 1.85
C LEU A 125 -14.41 3.07 1.18
N TYR A 126 -14.23 2.70 -0.09
CA TYR A 126 -15.20 1.90 -0.84
C TYR A 126 -15.43 0.49 -0.27
N ASN A 127 -14.45 -0.04 0.47
CA ASN A 127 -14.55 -1.36 1.11
C ASN A 127 -15.35 -1.34 2.42
N TYR A 128 -15.72 -0.16 2.94
CA TYR A 128 -16.38 -0.03 4.25
C TYR A 128 -17.59 0.93 4.17
N PRO A 129 -18.72 0.45 3.64
CA PRO A 129 -19.92 1.27 3.44
C PRO A 129 -20.68 1.61 4.73
N THR A 130 -20.10 1.45 5.92
CA THR A 130 -20.78 1.67 7.21
C THR A 130 -20.84 3.16 7.57
N GLY A 131 -21.57 3.94 6.77
CA GLY A 131 -21.87 5.35 7.03
C GLY A 131 -20.63 6.24 7.13
N PHE A 132 -20.75 7.34 7.88
CA PHE A 132 -19.66 8.29 8.08
C PHE A 132 -18.60 7.84 9.09
N SER A 133 -18.69 6.62 9.65
CA SER A 133 -17.77 6.18 10.71
C SER A 133 -16.34 6.06 10.20
N THR A 134 -15.38 6.55 10.98
CA THR A 134 -13.93 6.42 10.73
C THR A 134 -13.27 5.48 11.75
N ILE A 135 -14.07 4.64 12.39
CA ILE A 135 -13.65 3.58 13.29
C ILE A 135 -13.66 2.26 12.51
N TYR A 136 -12.51 1.62 12.40
CA TYR A 136 -12.38 0.34 11.72
C TYR A 136 -11.86 -0.73 12.67
N ASN A 137 -12.72 -1.67 13.01
CA ASN A 137 -12.32 -2.92 13.66
C ASN A 137 -11.96 -3.91 12.56
N LEU A 138 -10.70 -3.91 12.14
CA LEU A 138 -10.25 -4.76 11.06
C LEU A 138 -9.90 -6.14 11.63
N PRO A 139 -10.46 -7.23 11.08
CA PRO A 139 -9.99 -8.57 11.41
C PRO A 139 -8.57 -8.81 10.91
N ILE A 140 -7.83 -9.72 11.55
CA ILE A 140 -6.40 -10.01 11.28
C ILE A 140 -6.08 -10.37 9.82
N ASP A 141 -7.06 -10.78 9.02
CA ASP A 141 -6.91 -11.20 7.63
C ASP A 141 -7.04 -10.03 6.62
N ARG A 142 -7.33 -8.81 7.09
CA ARG A 142 -7.48 -7.62 6.24
C ARG A 142 -6.15 -6.96 5.89
N GLU A 143 -6.13 -6.23 4.77
CA GLU A 143 -4.93 -5.64 4.18
C GLU A 143 -4.15 -4.71 5.13
N PHE A 144 -4.81 -3.93 5.97
CA PHE A 144 -4.14 -3.09 6.99
C PHE A 144 -3.53 -3.88 8.16
N ASN A 145 -4.02 -5.10 8.41
CA ASN A 145 -3.49 -6.02 9.42
C ASN A 145 -2.47 -7.01 8.84
N ASN A 146 -2.04 -6.77 7.60
CA ASN A 146 -0.96 -7.49 6.95
C ASN A 146 0.06 -6.49 6.42
N ILE A 147 1.31 -6.62 6.85
CA ILE A 147 2.42 -5.82 6.31
C ILE A 147 3.33 -6.74 5.49
N PHE A 148 3.84 -6.23 4.39
CA PHE A 148 4.64 -6.99 3.44
C PHE A 148 6.03 -6.37 3.39
N LEU A 149 7.02 -7.10 3.90
CA LEU A 149 8.39 -6.60 4.05
C LEU A 149 9.33 -7.43 3.17
N ASN A 150 10.25 -6.76 2.47
CA ASN A 150 11.31 -7.42 1.71
C ASN A 150 12.31 -8.10 2.67
N VAL A 151 12.77 -9.29 2.32
CA VAL A 151 13.82 -10.02 3.06
C VAL A 151 15.08 -9.17 3.24
N ASP A 152 15.53 -8.47 2.19
CA ASP A 152 16.70 -7.58 2.30
C ASP A 152 16.46 -6.49 3.37
N ASP A 153 15.23 -5.98 3.49
CA ASP A 153 14.91 -4.95 4.47
C ASP A 153 14.88 -5.54 5.89
N LEU A 154 14.34 -6.75 6.04
CA LEU A 154 14.29 -7.49 7.31
C LEU A 154 15.67 -7.84 7.85
N ASP A 155 16.59 -8.25 6.98
CA ASP A 155 17.96 -8.62 7.36
C ASP A 155 18.78 -7.40 7.81
N ASN A 156 18.44 -6.22 7.29
CA ASN A 156 19.08 -4.95 7.64
C ASN A 156 18.46 -4.25 8.86
N LEU A 157 17.35 -4.75 9.41
CA LEU A 157 16.75 -4.20 10.62
C LEU A 157 17.68 -4.42 11.82
N THR A 158 18.12 -3.33 12.45
CA THR A 158 18.95 -3.35 13.67
C THR A 158 18.16 -3.72 14.92
N SER A 159 16.84 -3.69 14.86
CA SER A 159 15.91 -4.02 15.93
C SER A 159 14.64 -4.65 15.33
N ASP A 160 13.91 -5.43 16.12
CA ASP A 160 12.57 -5.88 15.78
C ASP A 160 11.52 -4.77 15.87
N SER A 161 11.91 -3.58 16.34
CA SER A 161 11.05 -2.39 16.36
C SER A 161 10.98 -1.72 15.00
N VAL A 162 9.76 -1.47 14.53
CA VAL A 162 9.44 -0.62 13.38
C VAL A 162 8.37 0.39 13.80
N TYR A 163 8.09 1.37 12.94
CA TYR A 163 7.26 2.51 13.31
C TYR A 163 6.19 2.76 12.26
N ILE A 164 4.93 2.83 12.69
CA ILE A 164 3.79 3.05 11.81
C ILE A 164 3.42 4.53 11.80
N LYS A 165 3.29 5.10 10.61
CA LYS A 165 2.76 6.44 10.37
C LYS A 165 1.44 6.33 9.62
N LEU A 166 0.43 7.08 10.07
CA LEU A 166 -0.91 7.06 9.51
C LEU A 166 -1.24 8.39 8.84
N SER A 167 -1.87 8.32 7.67
CA SER A 167 -2.41 9.49 6.98
C SER A 167 -3.67 9.14 6.18
N PHE A 168 -4.37 10.15 5.69
CA PHE A 168 -5.58 9.99 4.89
C PHE A 168 -5.53 10.91 3.68
N PHE A 169 -5.70 10.35 2.49
CA PHE A 169 -5.86 11.12 1.27
C PHE A 169 -7.34 11.48 1.10
N ASN A 170 -7.63 12.78 1.15
CA ASN A 170 -8.96 13.34 0.97
C ASN A 170 -9.14 13.80 -0.47
N ALA A 171 -9.76 12.99 -1.32
CA ALA A 171 -9.92 13.30 -2.74
C ALA A 171 -10.87 14.48 -3.00
N LYS A 172 -11.77 14.82 -2.06
CA LYS A 172 -12.61 16.03 -2.17
C LYS A 172 -11.77 17.31 -2.06
N LYS A 173 -10.82 17.32 -1.13
CA LYS A 173 -9.91 18.45 -0.92
C LYS A 173 -8.66 18.39 -1.79
N GLY A 174 -8.36 17.23 -2.37
CA GLY A 174 -7.11 16.95 -3.10
C GLY A 174 -5.88 17.02 -2.19
N LYS A 175 -6.03 16.66 -0.91
CA LYS A 175 -4.97 16.84 0.12
C LYS A 175 -4.82 15.61 0.99
N GLN A 176 -3.60 15.36 1.42
CA GLN A 176 -3.28 14.40 2.48
C GLN A 176 -3.34 15.08 3.84
N GLN A 177 -4.08 14.43 4.74
CA GLN A 177 -4.22 14.76 6.15
C GLN A 177 -3.32 13.81 6.94
N LEU A 178 -2.44 14.35 7.78
CA LEU A 178 -1.53 13.56 8.61
C LEU A 178 -2.16 13.31 9.98
N PHE A 179 -1.96 12.13 10.56
CA PHE A 179 -2.37 11.84 11.93
C PHE A 179 -1.18 11.70 12.87
N PHE A 180 -1.39 12.06 14.13
CA PHE A 180 -0.48 11.84 15.23
C PHE A 180 -1.06 10.85 16.25
N ASN A 181 -0.19 10.16 16.97
CA ASN A 181 -0.52 9.19 18.00
C ASN A 181 -0.96 9.91 19.28
N VAL A 182 -2.20 9.68 19.70
CA VAL A 182 -2.78 10.35 20.88
C VAL A 182 -2.04 9.99 22.17
N SER A 183 -1.46 8.78 22.29
CA SER A 183 -0.71 8.43 23.50
C SER A 183 0.58 9.24 23.66
N LYS A 184 1.06 9.85 22.57
CA LYS A 184 2.26 10.69 22.54
C LYS A 184 1.93 12.19 22.48
N ILE A 185 0.71 12.63 22.81
CA ILE A 185 0.26 14.02 22.62
C ILE A 185 1.13 15.10 23.32
N SER A 186 1.84 14.75 24.39
CA SER A 186 2.79 15.65 25.06
C SER A 186 4.16 15.74 24.40
N ASP A 187 4.44 14.87 23.42
CA ASP A 187 5.69 14.86 22.66
C ASP A 187 5.70 16.02 21.67
N THR A 188 6.78 16.79 21.69
CA THR A 188 6.97 17.97 20.82
C THR A 188 7.87 17.68 19.63
N THR A 189 8.32 16.42 19.49
CA THR A 189 9.21 15.95 18.43
C THR A 189 8.45 15.15 17.37
N GLU A 190 9.15 14.71 16.32
CA GLU A 190 8.55 13.91 15.23
C GLU A 190 7.98 12.57 15.70
N ASN A 191 8.43 12.07 16.85
CA ASN A 191 7.94 10.83 17.46
C ASN A 191 6.41 10.83 17.69
N ILE A 192 5.78 12.00 17.83
CA ILE A 192 4.33 12.13 17.95
C ILE A 192 3.57 11.50 16.77
N PHE A 193 4.18 11.41 15.58
CA PHE A 193 3.53 10.88 14.38
C PHE A 193 3.58 9.36 14.25
N TYR A 194 4.28 8.69 15.15
CA TYR A 194 4.59 7.27 15.00
C TYR A 194 3.96 6.42 16.11
N PHE A 195 3.39 5.29 15.68
CA PHE A 195 2.96 4.20 16.54
C PHE A 195 4.05 3.13 16.56
N ASP A 196 4.42 2.70 17.75
CA ASP A 196 5.46 1.70 17.92
C ASP A 196 4.92 0.33 17.51
N CYS A 197 5.69 -0.40 16.72
CA CYS A 197 5.34 -1.70 16.18
C CYS A 197 6.49 -2.67 16.43
N THR A 198 6.20 -3.88 16.89
CA THR A 198 7.21 -4.93 17.04
C THR A 198 6.97 -6.04 16.04
N ILE A 199 8.01 -6.44 15.32
CA ILE A 199 8.00 -7.53 14.34
C ILE A 199 8.55 -8.80 14.98
N ASN A 200 7.85 -9.91 14.81
CA ASN A 200 8.38 -11.24 15.14
C ASN A 200 8.70 -11.98 13.83
N LYS A 201 9.99 -12.04 13.48
CA LYS A 201 10.49 -12.69 12.24
C LYS A 201 10.19 -14.19 12.19
N THR A 202 10.26 -14.87 13.34
CA THR A 202 10.04 -16.32 13.45
C THR A 202 8.58 -16.68 13.20
N ASN A 203 7.65 -15.99 13.87
CA ASN A 203 6.22 -16.25 13.76
C ASN A 203 5.57 -15.54 12.58
N ARG A 204 6.29 -14.64 11.91
CA ARG A 204 5.79 -13.77 10.84
C ARG A 204 4.58 -12.98 11.32
N THR A 205 4.70 -12.38 12.49
CA THR A 205 3.66 -11.55 13.07
C THR A 205 4.16 -10.16 13.42
N PHE A 206 3.24 -9.21 13.57
CA PHE A 206 3.54 -7.91 14.16
C PHE A 206 2.55 -7.54 15.26
N ASP A 207 2.98 -6.65 16.15
CA ASP A 207 2.18 -6.14 17.26
C ASP A 207 2.30 -4.62 17.37
N VAL A 208 1.15 -3.96 17.43
CA VAL A 208 0.99 -2.49 17.62
C VAL A 208 0.02 -2.21 18.77
N GLY A 209 -0.30 -3.22 19.56
CA GLY A 209 -1.43 -3.24 20.48
C GLY A 209 -2.78 -3.47 19.78
N VAL A 210 -3.85 -3.41 20.57
CA VAL A 210 -5.23 -3.66 20.10
C VAL A 210 -5.90 -2.43 19.50
N THR A 211 -5.33 -1.23 19.72
CA THR A 211 -5.95 0.04 19.36
C THR A 211 -4.93 1.03 18.84
N LEU A 212 -5.19 1.60 17.66
CA LEU A 212 -4.45 2.73 17.10
C LEU A 212 -5.34 3.98 17.13
N ASN A 213 -5.11 4.83 18.12
CA ASN A 213 -5.85 6.09 18.28
C ASN A 213 -5.08 7.27 17.68
N ALA A 214 -5.55 7.73 16.53
CA ALA A 214 -4.88 8.74 15.71
C ALA A 214 -5.73 10.02 15.65
N ARG A 215 -5.10 11.20 15.79
CA ARG A 215 -5.75 12.52 15.64
C ARG A 215 -5.11 13.32 14.53
N GLU A 216 -5.92 14.01 13.75
CA GLU A 216 -5.43 14.84 12.65
C GLU A 216 -4.49 15.93 13.16
N PHE A 217 -3.36 16.10 12.50
CA PHE A 217 -2.42 17.17 12.81
C PHE A 217 -2.76 18.43 12.01
N ILE A 218 -2.97 19.55 12.72
CA ILE A 218 -3.56 20.77 12.15
C ILE A 218 -2.55 21.91 11.91
N ASN A 219 -1.24 21.67 12.06
CA ASN A 219 -0.24 22.70 11.76
C ASN A 219 -0.15 22.94 10.25
N TYR A 220 -0.75 24.04 9.80
CA TYR A 220 -0.90 24.38 8.39
C TYR A 220 0.43 24.49 7.64
N ASN A 221 1.49 25.03 8.26
CA ASN A 221 2.78 25.20 7.60
C ASN A 221 3.47 23.86 7.33
N TYR A 222 3.36 22.92 8.28
CA TYR A 222 3.93 21.59 8.13
C TYR A 222 3.13 20.75 7.12
N VAL A 223 1.80 20.77 7.22
CA VAL A 223 0.90 20.02 6.34
C VAL A 223 0.95 20.56 4.90
N SER A 224 1.13 21.87 4.71
CA SER A 224 1.25 22.45 3.36
C SER A 224 2.49 21.97 2.62
N LYS A 225 3.65 21.85 3.30
CA LYS A 225 4.88 21.28 2.70
C LYS A 225 4.68 19.84 2.20
N ILE A 226 3.94 19.02 2.95
CA ILE A 226 3.59 17.66 2.52
C ILE A 226 2.73 17.68 1.26
N ASN A 227 1.76 18.60 1.21
CA ASN A 227 0.83 18.72 0.09
C ASN A 227 1.41 19.40 -1.15
N GLU A 228 2.45 20.23 -1.02
CA GLU A 228 3.19 20.80 -2.14
C GLU A 228 3.93 19.71 -2.94
N ASN A 229 4.48 18.71 -2.24
CA ASN A 229 5.13 17.55 -2.88
C ASN A 229 4.14 16.54 -3.47
N LEU A 230 2.87 16.56 -3.06
CA LEU A 230 1.83 15.71 -3.64
C LEU A 230 1.53 16.05 -5.09
N ASN A 231 1.68 17.32 -5.50
CA ASN A 231 1.53 17.71 -6.89
C ASN A 231 2.64 17.09 -7.78
N ILE A 232 3.83 16.84 -7.22
CA ILE A 232 4.94 16.17 -7.92
C ILE A 232 4.63 14.66 -8.09
N LEU A 233 4.04 14.02 -7.07
CA LEU A 233 3.57 12.62 -7.15
C LEU A 233 2.34 12.43 -8.06
N LEU A 234 1.51 13.47 -8.24
CA LEU A 234 0.37 13.46 -9.16
C LEU A 234 0.80 13.57 -10.64
N GLU A 235 2.02 14.03 -10.92
CA GLU A 235 2.63 13.98 -12.26
C GLU A 235 3.14 12.57 -12.61
N GLU A 236 3.51 11.75 -11.62
CA GLU A 236 3.71 10.30 -11.75
C GLU A 236 2.37 9.54 -11.68
N LYS A 237 1.37 10.01 -12.42
CA LYS A 237 0.09 9.30 -12.57
C LYS A 237 0.39 7.87 -13.03
N VAL A 238 0.07 6.89 -12.19
CA VAL A 238 0.05 5.48 -12.58
C VAL A 238 -0.80 5.35 -13.85
N ILE A 239 -0.14 5.06 -14.96
CA ILE A 239 -0.82 4.75 -16.22
C ILE A 239 -1.39 3.35 -16.05
N TYR A 240 -2.68 3.28 -15.73
CA TYR A 240 -3.40 2.02 -15.77
C TYR A 240 -3.34 1.47 -17.20
N PRO A 241 -3.07 0.17 -17.39
CA PRO A 241 -3.16 -0.43 -18.71
C PRO A 241 -4.58 -0.23 -19.23
N THR A 242 -4.74 0.54 -20.31
CA THR A 242 -5.98 0.59 -21.08
C THR A 242 -6.10 -0.71 -21.85
N GLY A 243 -6.63 -1.73 -21.17
CA GLY A 243 -6.99 -3.02 -21.75
C GLY A 243 -8.45 -3.32 -21.47
N GLY A 244 -9.31 -3.08 -22.46
CA GLY A 244 -10.70 -3.49 -22.39
C GLY A 244 -11.60 -2.72 -23.35
N THR A 245 -11.55 -3.06 -24.64
CA THR A 245 -12.79 -3.04 -25.43
C THR A 245 -13.82 -3.83 -24.64
N ALA A 246 -14.95 -3.19 -24.33
CA ALA A 246 -16.11 -3.85 -23.76
C ALA A 246 -16.42 -5.10 -24.58
N LEU A 247 -16.18 -6.27 -24.02
CA LEU A 247 -16.82 -7.47 -24.50
C LEU A 247 -18.26 -7.39 -24.01
N SER A 248 -19.15 -7.09 -24.95
CA SER A 248 -20.59 -7.25 -24.78
C SER A 248 -20.87 -8.69 -24.37
N GLY A 249 -21.34 -8.90 -23.15
CA GLY A 249 -21.71 -10.23 -22.67
C GLY A 249 -22.06 -10.21 -21.20
N ASN A 250 -23.36 -10.22 -20.90
CA ASN A 250 -23.91 -10.40 -19.57
C ASN A 250 -23.34 -11.64 -18.89
N THR A 251 -22.47 -11.46 -17.90
CA THR A 251 -22.26 -12.44 -16.83
C THR A 251 -21.71 -11.71 -15.62
N TYR A 252 -22.54 -11.62 -14.59
CA TYR A 252 -22.15 -11.21 -13.25
C TYR A 252 -21.17 -12.23 -12.66
N PHE A 253 -20.12 -11.77 -11.99
CA PHE A 253 -19.47 -12.59 -10.96
C PHE A 253 -19.40 -11.82 -9.65
N VAL A 254 -20.18 -12.37 -8.72
CA VAL A 254 -20.11 -12.24 -7.26
C VAL A 254 -18.78 -12.88 -6.81
N PRO A 255 -18.07 -12.24 -5.88
CA PRO A 255 -18.01 -12.74 -4.50
C PRO A 255 -18.77 -11.86 -3.51
#